data_AF-A0A536DT13-F1
#
_entry.id   AF-A0A536DT13-F1
#
_cell.length_a   1.000
_cell.length_b   1.000
_cell.length_c   1.000
_cell.angle_alpha   90.00
_cell.angle_beta   90.00
_cell.angle_gamma   90.00
#
_symmetry.space_group_name_H-M   'P 1'
#
loop_
_entity.id
_entity.type
_entity.pdbx_description
1 polymer ?
#
loop_
_entity_poly.entity_id
_entity_poly.type
_entity_poly.pdbx_seq_one_letter_code
_entity_poly.pdbx_strand_id
1 'polypeptide(L)'
;HLVTECAKLAFADREAWYDDPDFVTVPIGELPSRDYARRRRALVGESASLDLRPGQVGGKAPRLPARGRQAVHAEHWIGTGAQASGDTERDTVHVSVADRHGNIVACTPSGGWLQSSPVIEGLGFCLGTRAQMFNLDPHHPNRVEAGKRPRTTLSPSLASRDGVPCLAFGTPGGDQQDQWTLEFFLAHVVFGLDMQAAMDAPMFHTEHFPSSFAPHDAHPGRLLVEHMDDEEVLRELDRRGHEVVVSDRWSLGRMCAVARDIDSGLLSAAANPRGAQAYAAGR
;
A
#
# COMPACT_ATOMS: atom_id res chain seq x y z
N HIS A 1 -7.07 -15.38 -1.72
CA HIS A 1 -8.51 -15.11 -1.48
C HIS A 1 -8.74 -14.36 -0.17
N LEU A 2 -8.56 -14.98 1.01
CA LEU A 2 -8.86 -14.34 2.30
C LEU A 2 -8.14 -13.01 2.50
N VAL A 3 -6.82 -12.97 2.27
CA VAL A 3 -6.02 -11.74 2.37
C VAL A 3 -6.57 -10.64 1.46
N THR A 4 -6.88 -10.98 0.20
CA THR A 4 -7.46 -10.06 -0.78
C THR A 4 -8.82 -9.49 -0.34
N GLU A 5 -9.75 -10.34 0.12
CA GLU A 5 -11.08 -9.87 0.55
C GLU A 5 -11.01 -9.00 1.82
N CYS A 6 -10.11 -9.34 2.76
CA CYS A 6 -9.81 -8.48 3.91
C CYS A 6 -9.22 -7.13 3.48
N ALA A 7 -8.27 -7.14 2.53
CA ALA A 7 -7.68 -5.93 1.98
C ALA A 7 -8.75 -5.04 1.34
N LYS A 8 -9.64 -5.58 0.50
CA LYS A 8 -10.76 -4.83 -0.11
C LYS A 8 -11.60 -4.09 0.95
N LEU A 9 -11.91 -4.73 2.07
CA LEU A 9 -12.65 -4.11 3.17
C LEU A 9 -11.86 -3.00 3.88
N ALA A 10 -10.57 -3.22 4.12
CA ALA A 10 -9.69 -2.23 4.74
C ALA A 10 -9.48 -1.00 3.84
N PHE A 11 -9.26 -1.20 2.53
CA PHE A 11 -9.12 -0.10 1.57
C PHE A 11 -10.45 0.64 1.34
N ALA A 12 -11.59 -0.04 1.43
CA ALA A 12 -12.88 0.66 1.46
C ALA A 12 -12.98 1.60 2.68
N ASP A 13 -12.53 1.15 3.86
CA ASP A 13 -12.49 1.97 5.07
C ASP A 13 -11.50 3.12 4.94
N ARG A 14 -10.34 2.90 4.30
CA ARG A 14 -9.40 3.96 3.93
C ARG A 14 -10.08 5.06 3.13
N GLU A 15 -10.78 4.70 2.06
CA GLU A 15 -11.46 5.69 1.21
C GLU A 15 -12.52 6.49 1.98
N ALA A 16 -13.23 5.84 2.89
CA ALA A 16 -14.31 6.49 3.62
C ALA A 16 -13.85 7.35 4.81
N TRP A 17 -12.73 7.01 5.45
CA TRP A 17 -12.42 7.52 6.79
C TRP A 17 -11.01 8.11 6.95
N TYR A 18 -10.06 7.81 6.08
CA TYR A 18 -8.66 8.22 6.27
C TYR A 18 -8.42 9.60 5.68
N ASP A 19 -7.75 10.44 6.46
CA ASP A 19 -7.34 11.79 6.08
C ASP A 19 -6.47 12.44 7.16
N ASP A 20 -6.08 13.70 6.98
CA ASP A 20 -5.33 14.52 7.92
C ASP A 20 -6.07 14.70 9.28
N PRO A 21 -5.54 14.12 10.38
CA PRO A 21 -6.17 14.22 11.70
C PRO A 21 -6.16 15.64 12.29
N ASP A 22 -5.36 16.56 11.75
CA ASP A 22 -5.35 17.97 12.17
C ASP A 22 -6.60 18.72 11.64
N PHE A 23 -7.32 18.14 10.67
CA PHE A 23 -8.48 18.75 10.00
C PHE A 23 -9.77 17.95 10.16
N VAL A 24 -9.69 16.63 10.33
CA VAL A 24 -10.87 15.77 10.51
C VAL A 24 -10.66 14.73 11.60
N THR A 25 -11.75 14.25 12.19
CA THR A 25 -11.68 13.14 13.17
C THR A 25 -11.62 11.79 12.45
N VAL A 26 -10.42 11.20 12.39
CA VAL A 26 -10.23 9.81 11.96
C VAL A 26 -10.54 8.87 13.12
N PRO A 27 -11.43 7.86 12.96
CA PRO A 27 -11.84 7.00 14.07
C PRO A 27 -10.82 5.87 14.34
N ILE A 28 -9.58 6.26 14.64
CA ILE A 28 -8.43 5.36 14.82
C ILE A 28 -8.56 4.43 16.04
N GLY A 29 -9.46 4.73 16.98
CA GLY A 29 -9.75 3.83 18.11
C GLY A 29 -10.64 2.65 17.73
N GLU A 30 -11.57 2.83 16.77
CA GLU A 30 -12.53 1.79 16.41
C GLU A 30 -12.09 0.99 15.18
N LEU A 31 -11.52 1.63 14.16
CA LEU A 31 -11.09 0.97 12.91
C LEU A 31 -10.15 -0.25 13.13
N PRO A 32 -9.12 -0.18 14.00
CA PRO A 32 -8.27 -1.34 14.29
C PRO A 32 -8.80 -2.21 15.44
N SER A 33 -9.98 -1.91 16.02
CA SER A 33 -10.51 -2.65 17.17
C SER A 33 -10.90 -4.09 16.81
N ARG A 34 -10.74 -5.02 17.78
CA ARG A 34 -11.11 -6.43 17.60
C ARG A 34 -12.59 -6.62 17.30
N ASP A 35 -13.45 -5.80 17.91
CA ASP A 35 -14.90 -5.89 17.70
C ASP A 35 -15.30 -5.40 16.31
N TYR A 36 -14.70 -4.31 15.82
CA TYR A 36 -14.90 -3.87 14.44
C TYR A 36 -14.40 -4.93 13.46
N ALA A 37 -13.17 -5.42 13.63
CA ALA A 37 -12.61 -6.49 12.80
C ALA A 37 -13.47 -7.76 12.79
N ARG A 38 -14.09 -8.14 13.92
CA ARG A 38 -15.02 -9.29 14.01
C ARG A 38 -16.27 -9.08 13.15
N ARG A 39 -16.83 -7.85 13.12
CA ARG A 39 -17.98 -7.52 12.26
C ARG A 39 -17.57 -7.51 10.79
N ARG A 40 -16.43 -6.91 10.48
CA ARG A 40 -15.94 -6.78 9.10
C ARG A 40 -15.56 -8.13 8.48
N ARG A 41 -14.87 -9.02 9.20
CA ARG A 41 -14.50 -10.35 8.69
C ARG A 41 -15.71 -11.22 8.31
N ALA A 42 -16.88 -11.00 8.92
CA ALA A 42 -18.10 -11.72 8.59
C ALA A 42 -18.62 -11.40 7.17
N LEU A 43 -18.11 -10.33 6.54
CA LEU A 43 -18.43 -9.93 5.17
C LEU A 43 -17.56 -10.65 4.12
N VAL A 44 -16.56 -11.41 4.56
CA VAL A 44 -15.72 -12.23 3.69
C VAL A 44 -16.44 -13.55 3.44
N GLY A 45 -16.91 -13.74 2.20
CA GLY A 45 -17.57 -14.95 1.74
C GLY A 45 -16.62 -15.90 1.01
N GLU A 46 -17.17 -16.91 0.35
CA GLU A 46 -16.40 -17.84 -0.50
C GLU A 46 -16.04 -17.23 -1.87
N SER A 47 -16.86 -16.28 -2.35
CA SER A 47 -16.70 -15.60 -3.64
C SER A 47 -16.11 -14.20 -3.47
N ALA A 48 -15.40 -13.74 -4.49
CA ALA A 48 -14.81 -12.41 -4.56
C ALA A 48 -15.89 -11.32 -4.57
N SER A 49 -15.74 -10.31 -3.72
CA SER A 49 -16.62 -9.14 -3.77
C SER A 49 -16.25 -8.21 -4.91
N LEU A 50 -17.28 -7.67 -5.58
CA LEU A 50 -17.21 -6.61 -6.58
C LEU A 50 -17.67 -5.24 -6.02
N ASP A 51 -18.07 -5.19 -4.75
CA ASP A 51 -18.57 -4.00 -4.09
C ASP A 51 -17.52 -3.33 -3.23
N LEU A 52 -17.40 -2.00 -3.36
CA LEU A 52 -16.64 -1.19 -2.40
C LEU A 52 -17.47 -0.98 -1.13
N ARG A 53 -17.15 -1.72 -0.06
CA ARG A 53 -17.98 -1.83 1.15
C ARG A 53 -17.33 -1.21 2.39
N PRO A 54 -17.28 0.12 2.54
CA PRO A 54 -16.81 0.73 3.79
C PRO A 54 -17.75 0.40 4.95
N GLY A 55 -17.20 0.22 6.14
CA GLY A 55 -17.97 -0.02 7.36
C GLY A 55 -18.40 1.28 8.02
N GLN A 56 -19.43 1.15 8.86
CA GLN A 56 -19.90 2.23 9.72
C GLN A 56 -19.08 2.25 11.01
N VAL A 57 -18.66 3.45 11.41
CA VAL A 57 -17.81 3.67 12.58
C VAL A 57 -18.42 4.77 13.43
N GLY A 58 -18.53 4.57 14.74
CA GLY A 58 -19.17 5.51 15.66
C GLY A 58 -20.62 5.85 15.31
N GLY A 59 -21.35 4.92 14.69
CA GLY A 59 -22.73 5.14 14.20
C GLY A 59 -22.86 6.08 13.00
N LYS A 60 -21.74 6.51 12.40
CA LYS A 60 -21.73 7.38 11.22
C LYS A 60 -21.70 6.55 9.94
N ALA A 61 -22.51 6.96 8.96
CA ALA A 61 -22.45 6.40 7.62
C ALA A 61 -21.12 6.77 6.94
N PRO A 62 -20.46 5.83 6.24
CA PRO A 62 -19.25 6.13 5.49
C PRO A 62 -19.54 7.06 4.31
N ARG A 63 -18.55 7.88 3.94
CA ARG A 63 -18.66 8.77 2.79
C ARG A 63 -17.58 8.45 1.77
N LEU A 64 -18.01 7.96 0.61
CA LEU A 64 -17.11 7.65 -0.49
C LEU A 64 -16.94 8.87 -1.44
N PRO A 65 -15.83 8.91 -2.20
CA PRO A 65 -15.62 9.88 -3.27
C PRO A 65 -16.77 9.95 -4.28
N ALA A 66 -17.21 11.17 -4.64
CA ALA A 66 -18.09 11.37 -5.78
C ALA A 66 -17.29 11.27 -7.10
N ARG A 67 -17.29 10.10 -7.76
CA ARG A 67 -16.46 9.82 -8.96
C ARG A 67 -16.56 10.88 -10.06
N GLY A 68 -17.75 11.43 -10.33
CA GLY A 68 -17.94 12.46 -11.36
C GLY A 68 -17.17 13.76 -11.10
N ARG A 69 -16.79 14.05 -9.85
CA ARG A 69 -15.98 15.23 -9.47
C ARG A 69 -14.47 15.00 -9.60
N GLN A 70 -14.06 13.77 -9.88
CA GLN A 70 -12.66 13.36 -10.08
C GLN A 70 -12.29 13.21 -11.55
N ALA A 71 -13.23 13.49 -12.46
CA ALA A 71 -13.00 13.37 -13.89
C ALA A 71 -11.86 14.29 -14.31
N VAL A 72 -10.81 13.71 -14.89
CA VAL A 72 -9.72 14.47 -15.49
C VAL A 72 -9.98 14.60 -16.98
N HIS A 73 -9.87 15.82 -17.51
CA HIS A 73 -9.94 16.06 -18.95
C HIS A 73 -8.77 15.36 -19.65
N ALA A 74 -9.03 14.74 -20.81
CA ALA A 74 -8.01 13.99 -21.56
C ALA A 74 -6.81 14.86 -21.97
N GLU A 75 -6.99 16.17 -22.07
CA GLU A 75 -5.96 17.16 -22.39
C GLU A 75 -5.15 17.64 -21.17
N HIS A 76 -5.58 17.30 -19.94
CA HIS A 76 -4.84 17.65 -18.75
C HIS A 76 -3.69 16.66 -18.53
N TRP A 77 -2.50 17.22 -18.31
CA TRP A 77 -1.36 16.46 -17.84
C TRP A 77 -1.66 15.90 -16.44
N ILE A 78 -2.01 14.61 -16.37
CA ILE A 78 -2.33 13.95 -15.10
C ILE A 78 -1.12 13.72 -14.21
N GLY A 79 0.11 13.90 -14.73
CA GLY A 79 1.34 13.56 -14.02
C GLY A 79 1.33 12.10 -13.58
N THR A 80 2.03 11.21 -14.28
CA THR A 80 2.20 9.80 -13.88
C THR A 80 0.93 8.97 -13.62
N GLY A 81 -0.28 9.43 -13.97
CA GLY A 81 -1.49 8.60 -13.87
C GLY A 81 -1.46 7.30 -14.68
N ALA A 82 -0.52 7.19 -15.62
CA ALA A 82 -0.17 5.96 -16.33
C ALA A 82 0.67 4.94 -15.52
N GLN A 83 1.06 5.25 -14.26
CA GLN A 83 1.92 4.40 -13.41
C GLN A 83 1.14 3.32 -12.63
N ALA A 84 -0.20 3.39 -12.59
CA ALA A 84 -1.01 2.30 -12.04
C ALA A 84 -0.90 1.05 -12.93
N SER A 85 -0.86 1.23 -14.25
CA SER A 85 -0.74 0.19 -15.27
C SER A 85 0.70 -0.03 -15.70
N GLY A 86 1.51 -0.68 -14.85
CA GLY A 86 2.66 -1.53 -15.22
C GLY A 86 3.90 -0.96 -15.95
N ASP A 87 3.80 0.12 -16.75
CA ASP A 87 4.75 0.38 -17.85
C ASP A 87 5.68 1.59 -17.66
N THR A 88 5.68 2.27 -16.51
CA THR A 88 6.67 3.33 -16.22
C THR A 88 7.21 3.27 -14.78
N GLU A 89 8.51 3.52 -14.65
CA GLU A 89 9.29 3.44 -13.41
C GLU A 89 8.65 4.26 -12.27
N ARG A 90 8.41 3.61 -11.13
CA ARG A 90 7.78 4.20 -9.94
C ARG A 90 8.84 4.86 -9.05
N ASP A 91 8.73 6.16 -8.79
CA ASP A 91 9.78 6.96 -8.10
C ASP A 91 9.63 7.09 -6.58
N THR A 92 8.88 6.20 -5.93
CA THR A 92 8.94 6.09 -4.47
C THR A 92 10.14 5.23 -4.11
N VAL A 93 10.84 5.56 -3.02
CA VAL A 93 11.95 4.73 -2.50
C VAL A 93 11.65 4.32 -1.06
N HIS A 94 12.33 3.28 -0.59
CA HIS A 94 12.26 2.86 0.80
C HIS A 94 13.67 2.55 1.33
N VAL A 95 13.93 2.95 2.57
CA VAL A 95 15.19 2.71 3.28
C VAL A 95 14.88 2.22 4.69
N SER A 96 15.52 1.12 5.07
CA SER A 96 15.48 0.57 6.43
C SER A 96 16.90 0.44 6.97
N VAL A 97 17.13 0.84 8.21
CA VAL A 97 18.46 0.87 8.86
C VAL A 97 18.36 0.40 10.30
N ALA A 98 19.29 -0.45 10.71
CA ALA A 98 19.51 -0.79 12.11
C ALA A 98 20.99 -0.56 12.46
N ASP A 99 21.27 -0.13 13.69
CA ASP A 99 22.64 0.13 14.14
C ASP A 99 23.06 -0.66 15.39
N ARG A 100 24.35 -0.62 15.70
CA ARG A 100 24.96 -1.29 16.86
C ARG A 100 24.45 -0.78 18.21
N HIS A 101 23.79 0.37 18.25
CA HIS A 101 23.23 0.97 19.46
C HIS A 101 21.77 0.54 19.68
N GLY A 102 21.20 -0.24 18.76
CA GLY A 102 19.82 -0.70 18.83
C GLY A 102 18.82 0.28 18.22
N ASN A 103 19.27 1.34 17.55
CA ASN A 103 18.36 2.18 16.77
C ASN A 103 17.88 1.39 15.56
N ILE A 104 16.59 1.54 15.24
CA ILE A 104 15.97 0.92 14.07
C ILE A 104 15.05 1.95 13.39
N VAL A 105 15.17 2.08 12.08
CA VAL A 105 14.50 3.12 11.27
C VAL A 105 13.92 2.49 10.01
N ALA A 106 12.69 2.88 9.66
CA ALA A 106 12.08 2.65 8.35
C ALA A 106 11.58 3.99 7.79
N CYS A 107 11.88 4.26 6.52
CA CYS A 107 11.48 5.50 5.86
C CYS A 107 11.11 5.24 4.40
N THR A 108 9.98 5.80 3.96
CA THR A 108 9.51 5.70 2.57
C THR A 108 9.38 7.10 1.93
N PRO A 109 10.50 7.76 1.56
CA PRO A 109 10.45 9.09 0.95
C PRO A 109 10.02 9.01 -0.52
N SER A 110 9.37 10.08 -1.00
CA SER A 110 8.76 10.10 -2.34
C SER A 110 8.33 11.51 -2.77
N GLY A 111 8.10 11.67 -4.06
CA GLY A 111 7.67 12.93 -4.69
C GLY A 111 8.86 13.75 -5.20
N GLY A 112 8.57 14.75 -6.03
CA GLY A 112 9.62 15.56 -6.68
C GLY A 112 10.29 14.86 -7.85
N TRP A 113 9.68 13.82 -8.41
CA TRP A 113 10.22 13.08 -9.54
C TRP A 113 10.08 13.85 -10.86
N LEU A 114 10.99 13.56 -11.79
CA LEU A 114 11.22 14.35 -13.02
C LEU A 114 10.01 14.41 -13.95
N GLN A 115 9.17 13.38 -13.90
CA GLN A 115 8.06 13.13 -14.80
C GLN A 115 6.79 13.92 -14.41
N SER A 116 6.71 14.55 -13.24
CA SER A 116 5.44 15.13 -12.77
C SER A 116 5.42 16.64 -12.60
N SER A 117 6.56 17.31 -12.66
CA SER A 117 6.64 18.77 -12.60
C SER A 117 7.86 19.26 -13.35
N PRO A 118 7.85 20.49 -13.90
CA PRO A 118 9.05 21.10 -14.45
C PRO A 118 10.17 21.19 -13.43
N VAL A 119 11.41 21.07 -13.90
CA VAL A 119 12.60 21.32 -13.07
C VAL A 119 12.62 22.79 -12.65
N ILE A 120 12.86 23.06 -11.37
CA ILE A 120 13.05 24.42 -10.87
C ILE A 120 14.43 24.91 -11.31
N GLU A 121 14.45 25.97 -12.13
CA GLU A 121 15.68 26.59 -12.62
C GLU A 121 16.58 27.00 -11.45
N GLY A 122 17.87 26.67 -11.55
CA GLY A 122 18.87 26.94 -10.51
C GLY A 122 18.90 25.93 -9.35
N LEU A 123 17.89 25.08 -9.18
CA LEU A 123 17.84 24.06 -8.11
C LEU A 123 18.05 22.62 -8.61
N GLY A 124 17.63 22.32 -9.84
CA GLY A 124 17.87 21.01 -10.47
C GLY A 124 16.93 19.88 -10.03
N PHE A 125 15.85 20.18 -9.29
CA PHE A 125 14.81 19.21 -8.93
C PHE A 125 13.40 19.74 -9.17
N CYS A 126 12.42 18.85 -9.17
CA CYS A 126 11.02 19.15 -9.45
C CYS A 126 10.20 19.32 -8.16
N LEU A 127 9.08 20.03 -8.25
CA LEU A 127 8.07 20.03 -7.17
C LEU A 127 7.36 18.67 -7.07
N GLY A 128 6.77 18.40 -5.91
CA GLY A 128 5.95 17.21 -5.69
C GLY A 128 4.53 17.37 -6.22
N THR A 129 3.87 16.24 -6.47
CA THR A 129 2.50 16.16 -7.01
C THR A 129 1.54 15.42 -6.08
N ARG A 130 1.86 15.34 -4.78
CA ARG A 130 1.06 14.58 -3.79
C ARG A 130 -0.37 15.12 -3.63
N ALA A 131 -0.58 16.41 -3.90
CA ALA A 131 -1.90 17.04 -3.83
C ALA A 131 -2.93 16.38 -4.78
N GLN A 132 -2.48 15.61 -5.78
CA GLN A 132 -3.38 14.81 -6.63
C GLN A 132 -4.23 13.81 -5.82
N MET A 133 -3.77 13.41 -4.62
CA MET A 133 -4.48 12.43 -3.79
C MET A 133 -5.67 13.06 -3.04
N PHE A 134 -5.87 14.38 -3.11
CA PHE A 134 -7.05 15.02 -2.53
C PHE A 134 -8.32 14.71 -3.31
N ASN A 135 -9.45 14.83 -2.62
CA ASN A 135 -10.76 14.82 -3.20
C ASN A 135 -11.24 16.22 -3.59
N LEU A 136 -11.91 16.36 -4.74
CA LEU A 136 -12.55 17.60 -5.18
C LEU A 136 -14.04 17.67 -4.76
N ASP A 137 -14.57 16.64 -4.09
CA ASP A 137 -15.82 16.74 -3.34
C ASP A 137 -15.57 17.54 -2.04
N PRO A 138 -16.14 18.74 -1.89
CA PRO A 138 -15.93 19.62 -0.73
C PRO A 138 -16.50 19.04 0.57
N HIS A 139 -17.22 17.93 0.50
CA HIS A 139 -17.77 17.28 1.67
C HIS A 139 -17.10 15.94 2.02
N HIS A 140 -16.17 15.47 1.18
CA HIS A 140 -15.34 14.32 1.51
C HIS A 140 -14.38 14.67 2.66
N PRO A 141 -14.02 13.73 3.55
CA PRO A 141 -12.99 13.97 4.55
C PRO A 141 -11.73 14.52 3.90
N ASN A 142 -11.10 13.73 3.01
CA ASN A 142 -9.89 14.07 2.25
C ASN A 142 -10.11 15.13 1.14
N ARG A 143 -10.97 16.14 1.33
CA ARG A 143 -11.10 17.28 0.42
C ARG A 143 -9.83 18.16 0.41
N VAL A 144 -9.59 18.87 -0.69
CA VAL A 144 -8.58 19.95 -0.77
C VAL A 144 -8.89 21.04 0.25
N GLU A 145 -7.90 21.40 1.07
CA GLU A 145 -8.00 22.48 2.05
C GLU A 145 -6.64 23.12 2.32
N ALA A 146 -6.61 24.42 2.61
CA ALA A 146 -5.37 25.14 2.87
C ALA A 146 -4.69 24.63 4.15
N GLY A 147 -3.37 24.38 4.07
CA GLY A 147 -2.57 23.88 5.20
C GLY A 147 -2.74 22.39 5.51
N LYS A 148 -3.69 21.72 4.85
CA LYS A 148 -3.96 20.30 5.03
C LYS A 148 -3.00 19.44 4.23
N ARG A 149 -2.60 18.29 4.78
CA ARG A 149 -1.84 17.27 4.05
C ARG A 149 -2.82 16.37 3.28
N PRO A 150 -2.54 16.02 2.01
CA PRO A 150 -3.31 14.98 1.34
C PRO A 150 -3.10 13.64 2.04
N ARG A 151 -4.14 12.80 2.09
CA ARG A 151 -3.96 11.37 2.42
C ARG A 151 -2.88 10.81 1.51
N THR A 152 -1.76 10.38 2.08
CA THR A 152 -0.61 9.87 1.33
C THR A 152 -0.59 8.34 1.31
N THR A 153 0.04 7.77 0.29
CA THR A 153 0.31 6.32 0.20
C THR A 153 1.59 5.91 0.94
N LEU A 154 2.41 6.87 1.38
CA LEU A 154 3.71 6.58 2.01
C LEU A 154 3.53 5.96 3.40
N SER A 155 3.89 4.68 3.54
CA SER A 155 3.63 3.90 4.75
C SER A 155 4.85 3.04 5.14
N PRO A 156 5.85 3.59 5.85
CA PRO A 156 6.92 2.80 6.46
C PRO A 156 6.40 1.99 7.65
N SER A 157 6.96 0.80 7.89
CA SER A 157 6.50 -0.12 8.95
C SER A 157 7.60 -0.42 9.97
N LEU A 158 7.20 -0.42 11.25
CA LEU A 158 8.02 -0.87 12.38
C LEU A 158 7.21 -1.87 13.20
N ALA A 159 7.68 -3.11 13.28
CA ALA A 159 7.08 -4.17 14.08
C ALA A 159 7.86 -4.37 15.39
N SER A 160 7.09 -4.61 16.46
CA SER A 160 7.60 -4.86 17.81
C SER A 160 7.13 -6.23 18.31
N ARG A 161 7.97 -6.89 19.09
CA ARG A 161 7.61 -8.09 19.85
C ARG A 161 7.77 -7.79 21.33
N ASP A 162 6.73 -8.07 22.10
CA ASP A 162 6.67 -7.78 23.55
C ASP A 162 7.04 -6.32 23.90
N GLY A 163 6.63 -5.38 23.05
CA GLY A 163 6.89 -3.95 23.20
C GLY A 163 8.29 -3.50 22.76
N VAL A 164 9.15 -4.41 22.28
CA VAL A 164 10.50 -4.11 21.79
C VAL A 164 10.49 -4.06 20.25
N PRO A 165 10.81 -2.90 19.63
CA PRO A 165 10.97 -2.81 18.18
C PRO A 165 12.09 -3.71 17.68
N CYS A 166 11.79 -4.60 16.73
CA CYS A 166 12.73 -5.63 16.27
C CYS A 166 12.77 -5.80 14.75
N LEU A 167 11.88 -5.16 13.99
CA LEU A 167 11.80 -5.29 12.53
C LEU A 167 11.31 -3.97 11.91
N ALA A 168 12.13 -3.36 11.06
CA ALA A 168 11.78 -2.22 10.23
C ALA A 168 11.75 -2.65 8.77
N PHE A 169 10.69 -2.27 8.06
CA PHE A 169 10.46 -2.72 6.70
C PHE A 169 9.52 -1.78 5.95
N GLY A 170 9.51 -1.95 4.64
CA GLY A 170 8.59 -1.24 3.75
C GLY A 170 8.96 -1.45 2.31
N THR A 171 8.17 -0.83 1.44
CA THR A 171 8.35 -0.89 -0.01
C THR A 171 7.82 0.41 -0.60
N PRO A 172 8.35 0.86 -1.74
CA PRO A 172 7.62 1.76 -2.61
C PRO A 172 6.47 1.04 -3.31
N GLY A 173 5.64 1.80 -4.04
CA GLY A 173 4.60 1.23 -4.90
C GLY A 173 3.18 1.73 -4.64
N GLY A 174 3.00 2.99 -4.27
CA GLY A 174 1.66 3.59 -4.27
C GLY A 174 0.65 2.85 -3.39
N ASP A 175 -0.52 2.54 -3.95
CA ASP A 175 -1.59 1.82 -3.27
C ASP A 175 -1.29 0.33 -2.98
N GLN A 176 -0.19 -0.19 -3.51
CA GLN A 176 0.26 -1.55 -3.24
C GLN A 176 1.16 -1.66 -2.01
N GLN A 177 1.64 -0.53 -1.45
CA GLN A 177 2.58 -0.54 -0.32
C GLN A 177 2.08 -1.38 0.85
N ASP A 178 0.91 -1.04 1.41
CA ASP A 178 0.35 -1.77 2.55
C ASP A 178 -0.26 -3.14 2.19
N GLN A 179 -0.31 -3.50 0.90
CA GLN A 179 -0.67 -4.85 0.45
C GLN A 179 0.56 -5.75 0.53
N TRP A 180 1.67 -5.33 -0.09
CA TRP A 180 2.91 -6.08 -0.13
C TRP A 180 3.61 -6.15 1.23
N THR A 181 3.57 -5.08 2.03
CA THR A 181 4.11 -5.14 3.41
C THR A 181 3.31 -6.10 4.28
N LEU A 182 1.99 -6.19 4.10
CA LEU A 182 1.16 -7.16 4.80
C LEU A 182 1.50 -8.59 4.38
N GLU A 183 1.65 -8.84 3.07
CA GLU A 183 2.05 -10.15 2.55
C GLU A 183 3.40 -10.59 3.09
N PHE A 184 4.42 -9.72 3.04
CA PHE A 184 5.73 -9.96 3.63
C PHE A 184 5.63 -10.26 5.14
N PHE A 185 4.87 -9.46 5.88
CA PHE A 185 4.72 -9.63 7.32
C PHE A 185 4.04 -10.96 7.66
N LEU A 186 3.00 -11.36 6.92
CA LEU A 186 2.35 -12.66 7.10
C LEU A 186 3.28 -13.81 6.74
N ALA A 187 3.99 -13.73 5.61
CA ALA A 187 4.99 -14.71 5.19
C ALA A 187 6.05 -14.94 6.27
N HIS A 188 6.59 -13.85 6.84
CA HIS A 188 7.63 -13.93 7.86
C HIS A 188 7.09 -14.36 9.24
N VAL A 189 6.03 -13.71 9.73
CA VAL A 189 5.57 -13.87 11.13
C VAL A 189 4.58 -15.02 11.30
N VAL A 190 3.73 -15.29 10.31
CA VAL A 190 2.69 -16.34 10.41
C VAL A 190 3.15 -17.63 9.76
N PHE A 191 3.80 -17.55 8.59
CA PHE A 191 4.24 -18.74 7.85
C PHE A 191 5.71 -19.12 8.12
N GLY A 192 6.43 -18.33 8.91
CA GLY A 192 7.76 -18.67 9.41
C GLY A 192 8.87 -18.65 8.36
N LEU A 193 8.66 -18.00 7.21
CA LEU A 193 9.72 -17.79 6.23
C LEU A 193 10.76 -16.81 6.79
N ASP A 194 12.04 -17.00 6.47
CA ASP A 194 13.03 -15.95 6.74
C ASP A 194 12.74 -14.68 5.92
N MET A 195 13.38 -13.56 6.25
CA MET A 195 13.07 -12.28 5.60
C MET A 195 13.31 -12.31 4.08
N GLN A 196 14.36 -12.99 3.61
CA GLN A 196 14.66 -13.03 2.18
C GLN A 196 13.67 -13.96 1.47
N ALA A 197 13.39 -15.13 2.03
CA ALA A 197 12.37 -16.06 1.50
C ALA A 197 10.97 -15.43 1.48
N ALA A 198 10.61 -14.63 2.50
CA ALA A 198 9.36 -13.89 2.54
C ALA A 198 9.27 -12.82 1.46
N MET A 199 10.39 -12.15 1.13
CA MET A 199 10.45 -11.22 0.00
C MET A 199 10.44 -11.96 -1.34
N ASP A 200 11.08 -13.11 -1.45
CA ASP A 200 11.20 -13.86 -2.69
C ASP A 200 9.91 -14.60 -3.08
N ALA A 201 9.03 -14.85 -2.10
CA ALA A 201 7.72 -15.45 -2.33
C ALA A 201 6.90 -14.65 -3.37
N PRO A 202 6.08 -15.33 -4.21
CA PRO A 202 5.19 -14.66 -5.15
C PRO A 202 4.26 -13.67 -4.43
N MET A 203 4.24 -12.43 -4.90
CA MET A 203 3.38 -11.38 -4.37
C MET A 203 2.12 -11.20 -5.21
N PHE A 204 1.12 -10.56 -4.63
CA PHE A 204 -0.11 -10.17 -5.31
C PHE A 204 -0.57 -8.79 -4.86
N HIS A 205 -1.60 -8.23 -5.49
CA HIS A 205 -2.33 -7.07 -4.98
C HIS A 205 -3.65 -6.92 -5.73
N THR A 206 -4.62 -6.21 -5.15
CA THR A 206 -5.88 -5.88 -5.80
C THR A 206 -5.95 -4.41 -6.21
N GLU A 207 -6.62 -4.15 -7.32
CA GLU A 207 -6.97 -2.81 -7.82
C GLU A 207 -8.46 -2.50 -7.63
N HIS A 208 -9.12 -3.20 -6.71
CA HIS A 208 -10.58 -3.15 -6.51
C HIS A 208 -11.12 -1.78 -6.06
N PHE A 209 -10.29 -0.92 -5.50
CA PHE A 209 -10.66 0.37 -4.93
C PHE A 209 -10.10 1.54 -5.75
N PRO A 210 -10.67 2.76 -5.62
CA PRO A 210 -10.14 3.95 -6.29
C PRO A 210 -8.66 4.18 -6.00
N SER A 211 -7.86 4.28 -7.05
CA SER A 211 -6.44 4.62 -6.99
C SER A 211 -6.26 5.98 -6.31
N SER A 212 -5.21 6.09 -5.51
CA SER A 212 -4.80 7.38 -4.93
C SER A 212 -4.24 8.32 -6.01
N PHE A 213 -3.85 7.81 -7.18
CA PHE A 213 -3.30 8.58 -8.27
C PHE A 213 -4.37 8.89 -9.32
N ALA A 214 -4.32 10.09 -9.91
CA ALA A 214 -5.21 10.46 -11.00
C ALA A 214 -5.07 9.46 -12.17
N PRO A 215 -6.15 9.07 -12.86
CA PRO A 215 -7.52 9.58 -12.77
C PRO A 215 -8.40 8.87 -11.73
N HIS A 216 -7.80 8.22 -10.71
CA HIS A 216 -8.49 7.53 -9.62
C HIS A 216 -9.34 6.32 -10.06
N ASP A 217 -8.83 5.59 -11.06
CA ASP A 217 -9.45 4.38 -11.57
C ASP A 217 -9.60 3.32 -10.47
N ALA A 218 -10.61 2.47 -10.64
CA ALA A 218 -10.84 1.30 -9.82
C ALA A 218 -11.27 0.14 -10.73
N HIS A 219 -10.75 -1.04 -10.47
CA HIS A 219 -11.03 -2.27 -11.23
C HIS A 219 -11.64 -3.32 -10.29
N PRO A 220 -12.97 -3.27 -10.05
CA PRO A 220 -13.63 -4.14 -9.07
C PRO A 220 -13.41 -5.62 -9.37
N GLY A 221 -12.76 -6.31 -8.44
CA GLY A 221 -12.52 -7.76 -8.56
C GLY A 221 -11.15 -8.11 -9.12
N ARG A 222 -10.42 -7.15 -9.69
CA ARG A 222 -9.08 -7.36 -10.24
C ARG A 222 -8.06 -7.70 -9.16
N LEU A 223 -7.32 -8.77 -9.41
CA LEU A 223 -6.25 -9.28 -8.57
C LEU A 223 -5.05 -9.60 -9.44
N LEU A 224 -3.98 -8.81 -9.31
CA LEU A 224 -2.70 -9.09 -9.93
C LEU A 224 -1.95 -10.09 -9.07
N VAL A 225 -1.42 -11.15 -9.69
CA VAL A 225 -0.63 -12.19 -9.02
C VAL A 225 0.59 -12.47 -9.87
N GLU A 226 1.78 -12.53 -9.27
CA GLU A 226 2.96 -12.98 -10.02
C GLU A 226 2.79 -14.41 -10.54
N HIS A 227 3.41 -14.69 -11.69
CA HIS A 227 3.45 -16.03 -12.25
C HIS A 227 3.93 -17.07 -11.23
N MET A 228 3.13 -18.13 -11.06
CA MET A 228 3.45 -19.30 -10.24
C MET A 228 3.47 -20.54 -11.13
N ASP A 229 4.46 -21.42 -10.93
CA ASP A 229 4.60 -22.64 -11.76
C ASP A 229 3.43 -23.62 -11.53
N ASP A 230 2.83 -23.61 -10.34
CA ASP A 230 1.59 -24.32 -10.03
C ASP A 230 0.40 -23.35 -10.12
N GLU A 231 -0.47 -23.59 -11.10
CA GLU A 231 -1.63 -22.76 -11.38
C GLU A 231 -2.88 -23.15 -10.57
N GLU A 232 -2.84 -24.15 -9.68
CA GLU A 232 -4.02 -24.56 -8.89
C GLU A 232 -4.62 -23.37 -8.12
N VAL A 233 -3.77 -22.55 -7.51
CA VAL A 233 -4.18 -21.35 -6.78
C VAL A 233 -4.82 -20.33 -7.71
N LEU A 234 -4.28 -20.12 -8.92
CA LEU A 234 -4.82 -19.16 -9.89
C LEU A 234 -6.22 -19.59 -10.36
N ARG A 235 -6.40 -20.88 -10.67
CA ARG A 235 -7.70 -21.46 -11.05
C ARG A 235 -8.72 -21.36 -9.91
N GLU A 236 -8.29 -21.59 -8.67
CA GLU A 236 -9.17 -21.46 -7.51
C GLU A 236 -9.59 -20.00 -7.24
N LEU A 237 -8.70 -19.03 -7.49
CA LEU A 237 -9.04 -17.60 -7.41
C LEU A 237 -10.06 -17.20 -8.48
N ASP A 238 -9.84 -17.64 -9.73
CA ASP A 238 -10.77 -17.42 -10.84
C ASP A 238 -12.13 -18.08 -10.58
N ARG A 239 -12.16 -19.34 -10.11
CA ARG A 239 -13.39 -20.05 -9.72
C ARG A 239 -14.16 -19.31 -8.63
N ARG A 240 -13.48 -18.62 -7.73
CA ARG A 240 -14.10 -17.77 -6.69
C ARG A 240 -14.54 -16.41 -7.22
N GLY A 241 -14.30 -16.08 -8.48
CA GLY A 241 -14.76 -14.85 -9.14
C GLY A 241 -13.79 -13.66 -9.08
N HIS A 242 -12.50 -13.89 -8.81
CA HIS A 242 -11.48 -12.84 -8.98
C HIS A 242 -11.19 -12.64 -10.47
N GLU A 243 -11.05 -11.39 -10.91
CA GLU A 243 -10.47 -11.08 -12.23
C GLU A 243 -8.94 -11.21 -12.08
N VAL A 244 -8.43 -12.42 -12.28
CA VAL A 244 -7.00 -12.71 -12.09
C VAL A 244 -6.21 -12.20 -13.29
N VAL A 245 -5.21 -11.35 -13.01
CA VAL A 245 -4.24 -10.87 -13.99
C VAL A 245 -2.86 -11.42 -13.59
N VAL A 246 -2.33 -12.34 -14.40
CA VAL A 246 -1.01 -12.91 -14.14
C VAL A 246 0.05 -11.90 -14.58
N SER A 247 0.86 -11.45 -13.61
CA SER A 247 2.00 -10.56 -13.84
C SER A 247 3.26 -11.39 -14.07
N ASP A 248 4.26 -10.78 -14.72
CA ASP A 248 5.57 -11.42 -14.92
C ASP A 248 6.16 -11.91 -13.58
N ARG A 249 6.94 -12.97 -13.64
CA ARG A 249 7.72 -13.43 -12.49
C ARG A 249 8.68 -12.31 -12.07
N TRP A 250 8.81 -12.07 -10.77
CA TRP A 250 9.72 -11.06 -10.21
C TRP A 250 9.36 -9.62 -10.63
N SER A 251 8.07 -9.27 -10.64
CA SER A 251 7.56 -7.96 -11.03
C SER A 251 6.89 -7.17 -9.90
N LEU A 252 6.34 -7.83 -8.87
CA LEU A 252 5.54 -7.17 -7.83
C LEU A 252 6.32 -7.01 -6.51
N GLY A 253 6.39 -5.79 -5.99
CA GLY A 253 7.09 -5.48 -4.74
C GLY A 253 8.56 -5.05 -4.92
N ARG A 254 8.98 -4.17 -4.00
CA ARG A 254 10.34 -3.61 -3.91
C ARG A 254 10.75 -3.47 -2.43
N MET A 255 10.47 -4.51 -1.66
CA MET A 255 10.66 -4.55 -0.20
C MET A 255 12.13 -4.34 0.21
N CYS A 256 12.34 -3.61 1.30
CA CYS A 256 13.57 -3.68 2.09
C CYS A 256 13.21 -3.89 3.55
N ALA A 257 14.05 -4.61 4.29
CA ALA A 257 13.87 -4.83 5.72
C ALA A 257 15.20 -4.96 6.46
N VAL A 258 15.19 -4.56 7.73
CA VAL A 258 16.22 -4.85 8.72
C VAL A 258 15.56 -5.36 9.99
N ALA A 259 16.20 -6.32 10.65
CA ALA A 259 15.75 -6.83 11.91
C ALA A 259 16.87 -6.84 12.94
N ARG A 260 16.47 -6.76 14.21
CA ARG A 260 17.33 -6.96 15.37
C ARG A 260 16.72 -8.06 16.22
N ASP A 261 17.44 -9.15 16.35
CA ASP A 261 17.06 -10.22 17.27
C ASP A 261 17.07 -9.70 18.71
N ILE A 262 16.00 -9.97 19.46
CA ILE A 262 15.80 -9.38 20.79
C ILE A 262 16.75 -10.00 21.82
N ASP A 263 17.01 -11.30 21.69
CA ASP A 263 17.79 -12.07 22.68
C ASP A 263 19.30 -11.92 22.44
N SER A 264 19.75 -12.12 21.20
CA SER A 264 21.16 -12.05 20.83
C SER A 264 21.65 -10.65 20.44
N GLY A 265 20.73 -9.75 20.07
CA GLY A 265 21.08 -8.45 19.49
C GLY A 265 21.62 -8.52 18.07
N LEU A 266 21.59 -9.70 17.41
CA LEU A 266 22.08 -9.88 16.05
C LEU A 266 21.26 -9.03 15.07
N LEU A 267 21.96 -8.32 14.19
CA LEU A 267 21.35 -7.56 13.10
C LEU A 267 21.28 -8.40 11.84
N SER A 268 20.15 -8.33 11.15
CA SER A 268 19.94 -8.95 9.84
C SER A 268 19.26 -7.98 8.89
N ALA A 269 19.44 -8.17 7.59
CA ALA A 269 18.85 -7.34 6.56
C ALA A 269 18.49 -8.18 5.34
N ALA A 270 17.44 -7.79 4.63
CA ALA A 270 17.00 -8.41 3.39
C ALA A 270 16.52 -7.34 2.41
N ALA A 271 16.69 -7.62 1.12
CA ALA A 271 16.25 -6.73 0.06
C ALA A 271 15.67 -7.52 -1.10
N ASN A 272 14.64 -6.94 -1.70
CA ASN A 272 13.90 -7.56 -2.78
C ASN A 272 14.75 -7.70 -4.06
N PRO A 273 14.80 -8.88 -4.70
CA PRO A 273 15.64 -9.12 -5.88
C PRO A 273 15.02 -8.57 -7.18
N ARG A 274 13.71 -8.33 -7.18
CA ARG A 274 12.96 -7.91 -8.37
C ARG A 274 13.55 -6.60 -8.91
N GLY A 275 13.74 -6.53 -10.22
CA GLY A 275 14.28 -5.34 -10.90
C GLY A 275 15.76 -5.07 -10.65
N ALA A 276 16.48 -5.97 -9.96
CA ALA A 276 17.93 -5.90 -9.74
C ALA A 276 18.43 -4.54 -9.22
N GLN A 277 17.67 -3.89 -8.34
CA GLN A 277 17.95 -2.53 -7.86
C GLN A 277 18.09 -2.43 -6.34
N ALA A 278 17.18 -3.03 -5.57
CA ALA A 278 17.27 -2.99 -4.11
C ALA A 278 18.42 -3.88 -3.61
N TYR A 279 19.05 -3.48 -2.50
CA TYR A 279 20.20 -4.20 -1.96
C TYR A 279 20.27 -4.05 -0.44
N ALA A 280 20.75 -5.11 0.23
CA ALA A 280 20.99 -5.14 1.67
C ALA A 280 22.50 -5.24 1.93
N ALA A 281 23.01 -4.45 2.87
CA ALA A 281 24.41 -4.46 3.27
C ALA A 281 24.54 -4.30 4.79
N GLY A 282 25.46 -5.05 5.40
CA GLY A 282 25.69 -5.04 6.85
C GLY A 282 26.91 -5.88 7.23
N ARG A 283 27.42 -5.68 8.45
CA ARG A 283 28.56 -6.42 9.03
C ARG A 283 28.55 -6.36 10.55
#